data_AF-A0A2E8AZ80-F1
#
_entry.id   AF-A0A2E8AZ80-F1
#
_cell.length_a   1.000
_cell.length_b   1.000
_cell.length_c   1.000
_cell.angle_alpha   90.00
_cell.angle_beta   90.00
_cell.angle_gamma   90.00
#
_symmetry.space_group_name_H-M   'P 1'
#
loop_
_entity.id
_entity.type
_entity.pdbx_description
1 polymer ?
#
loop_
_entity_poly.entity_id
_entity_poly.type
_entity_poly.pdbx_seq_one_letter_code
_entity_poly.pdbx_strand_id
1 'polypeptide(L)'
;MNGSRWSEEKFEEGDLYDSDEEVDDDSSIELVPCPECGEMIYEEAEQCPACGRYVLRQSHLWLGRPWWWLVLGILGIAATILALSL
;
A
#
# COMPACT_ATOMS: atom_id res chain seq x y z
N MET A 1 33.13 -40.93 -32.21
CA MET A 1 32.32 -40.09 -31.31
C MET A 1 32.56 -40.61 -29.91
N ASN A 2 33.54 -40.08 -29.18
CA ASN A 2 33.55 -38.83 -28.42
C ASN A 2 32.39 -38.71 -27.42
N GLY A 3 32.76 -38.55 -26.16
CA GLY A 3 31.88 -38.42 -25.00
C GLY A 3 32.56 -38.87 -23.71
N SER A 4 33.75 -38.31 -23.45
CA SER A 4 34.36 -38.05 -22.12
C SER A 4 33.74 -38.76 -20.91
N ARG A 5 34.47 -39.62 -20.19
CA ARG A 5 35.44 -39.24 -19.13
C ARG A 5 34.88 -38.17 -18.19
N TRP A 6 33.85 -38.52 -17.43
CA TRP A 6 33.42 -37.73 -16.28
C TRP A 6 34.13 -38.31 -15.06
N SER A 7 35.27 -37.69 -14.75
CA SER A 7 36.04 -37.89 -13.53
C SER A 7 35.18 -37.48 -12.33
N GLU A 8 35.33 -38.18 -11.22
CA GLU A 8 34.91 -37.73 -9.89
C GLU A 8 35.43 -36.31 -9.59
N GLU A 9 34.71 -35.29 -10.02
CA GLU A 9 34.92 -33.90 -9.60
C GLU A 9 34.02 -33.69 -8.39
N LYS A 10 34.63 -33.96 -7.23
CA LYS A 10 34.21 -33.60 -5.89
C LYS A 10 33.49 -32.25 -5.92
N PHE A 11 32.17 -32.29 -5.72
CA PHE A 11 31.37 -31.09 -5.58
C PHE A 11 31.90 -30.41 -4.30
N GLU A 12 32.62 -29.31 -4.46
CA GLU A 12 32.87 -28.40 -3.35
C GLU A 12 31.49 -27.88 -2.96
N GLU A 13 30.97 -28.46 -1.88
CA GLU A 13 29.80 -27.98 -1.16
C GLU A 13 30.10 -26.52 -0.82
N GLY A 14 29.61 -25.62 -1.67
CA GLY A 14 29.73 -24.18 -1.50
C GLY A 14 29.09 -23.82 -0.18
N ASP A 15 29.97 -23.48 0.76
CA ASP A 15 29.71 -23.11 2.13
C ASP A 15 28.40 -22.32 2.24
N LEU A 16 27.49 -22.92 3.00
CA LEU A 16 26.23 -22.38 3.47
C LEU A 16 26.28 -20.86 3.61
N TYR A 17 25.44 -20.20 2.83
CA TYR A 17 25.16 -18.76 2.90
C TYR A 17 24.55 -18.48 4.29
N ASP A 18 25.40 -18.24 5.28
CA ASP A 18 25.04 -17.71 6.59
C ASP A 18 24.80 -16.21 6.42
N SER A 19 23.71 -15.89 5.74
CA SER A 19 23.20 -14.53 5.70
C SER A 19 22.20 -14.41 6.84
N ASP A 20 22.72 -14.08 8.03
CA ASP A 20 21.99 -13.33 9.04
C ASP A 20 21.70 -11.91 8.48
N GLU A 21 21.01 -11.84 7.35
CA GLU A 21 20.31 -10.64 6.92
C GLU A 21 19.14 -10.51 7.89
N GLU A 22 19.30 -9.64 8.88
CA GLU A 22 18.17 -9.05 9.61
C GLU A 22 17.26 -8.43 8.54
N VAL A 23 16.25 -9.19 8.12
CA VAL A 23 15.20 -8.71 7.23
C VAL A 23 14.50 -7.62 8.01
N ASP A 24 14.80 -6.38 7.65
CA ASP A 24 14.11 -5.20 8.13
C ASP A 24 12.60 -5.41 7.88
N ASP A 25 11.87 -5.69 8.95
CA ASP A 25 10.42 -5.99 8.99
C ASP A 25 9.57 -4.76 8.61
N ASP A 26 10.19 -3.70 8.06
CA ASP A 26 9.53 -2.52 7.50
C ASP A 26 9.15 -2.71 6.02
N SER A 27 9.42 -3.88 5.45
CA SER A 27 8.98 -4.28 4.10
C SER A 27 7.70 -5.11 4.09
N SER A 28 6.90 -5.06 5.18
CA SER A 28 5.60 -5.73 5.23
C SER A 28 4.66 -5.10 4.20
N ILE A 29 4.41 -5.80 3.09
CA ILE A 29 3.41 -5.42 2.10
C ILE A 29 2.04 -5.37 2.80
N GLU A 30 1.49 -4.16 2.97
CA GLU A 30 0.21 -3.97 3.66
C GLU A 30 -0.96 -4.36 2.73
N LEU A 31 -1.60 -5.48 3.06
CA LEU A 31 -2.78 -5.99 2.37
C LEU A 31 -4.03 -5.54 3.12
N VAL A 32 -4.97 -4.93 2.40
CA VAL A 32 -6.25 -4.48 2.92
C VAL A 32 -7.40 -5.29 2.32
N PRO A 33 -8.50 -5.54 3.04
CA PRO A 33 -9.66 -6.21 2.49
C PRO A 33 -10.40 -5.28 1.51
N CYS A 34 -10.79 -5.81 0.36
CA CYS A 34 -11.61 -5.09 -0.61
C CYS A 34 -12.98 -4.72 0.01
N PRO A 35 -13.42 -3.46 -0.07
CA PRO A 35 -14.69 -3.03 0.54
C PRO A 35 -15.94 -3.64 -0.13
N GLU A 36 -15.81 -4.21 -1.33
CA GLU A 36 -16.93 -4.76 -2.10
C GLU A 36 -17.02 -6.29 -1.96
N CYS A 37 -15.90 -7.03 -2.00
CA CYS A 37 -15.90 -8.49 -1.94
C CYS A 37 -15.17 -9.09 -0.73
N GLY A 38 -14.41 -8.29 0.02
CA GLY A 38 -13.63 -8.75 1.18
C GLY A 38 -12.31 -9.45 0.85
N GLU A 39 -11.95 -9.58 -0.43
CA GLU A 39 -10.67 -10.21 -0.83
C GLU A 39 -9.47 -9.35 -0.41
N MET A 40 -8.38 -9.99 0.00
CA MET A 40 -7.15 -9.29 0.36
C MET A 40 -6.48 -8.72 -0.90
N ILE A 41 -6.32 -7.41 -0.93
CA ILE A 41 -5.71 -6.67 -2.05
C ILE A 41 -4.60 -5.77 -1.52
N TYR A 42 -3.66 -5.39 -2.39
CA TYR A 42 -2.68 -4.36 -2.05
C TYR A 42 -3.39 -3.03 -1.75
N GLU A 43 -2.93 -2.31 -0.73
CA GLU A 43 -3.52 -1.02 -0.36
C GLU A 43 -3.53 -0.01 -1.53
N GLU A 44 -2.51 -0.07 -2.37
CA GLU A 44 -2.33 0.76 -3.56
C GLU A 44 -3.06 0.25 -4.82
N ALA A 45 -3.81 -0.86 -4.73
CA ALA A 45 -4.53 -1.39 -5.88
C ALA A 45 -5.71 -0.48 -6.28
N GLU A 46 -5.64 0.11 -7.48
CA GLU A 46 -6.73 0.93 -8.03
C GLU A 46 -8.01 0.12 -8.31
N GLN A 47 -7.84 -1.15 -8.69
CA GLN A 47 -8.93 -2.06 -9.05
C GLN A 47 -8.71 -3.43 -8.41
N CYS A 48 -9.76 -3.98 -7.80
CA CYS A 48 -9.71 -5.30 -7.21
C CYS A 48 -9.64 -6.38 -8.31
N PRO A 49 -8.62 -7.28 -8.30
CA PRO A 49 -8.49 -8.34 -9.29
C PRO A 49 -9.53 -9.46 -9.14
N ALA A 50 -10.14 -9.60 -7.96
CA ALA A 50 -11.13 -10.64 -7.70
C ALA A 50 -12.54 -10.26 -8.18
N CYS A 51 -12.98 -9.01 -7.97
CA CYS A 51 -14.33 -8.56 -8.31
C CYS A 51 -14.39 -7.54 -9.46
N GLY A 52 -13.24 -6.99 -9.89
CA GLY A 52 -13.15 -5.99 -10.96
C GLY A 52 -13.67 -4.60 -10.60
N ARG A 53 -14.00 -4.34 -9.33
CA ARG A 53 -14.48 -3.03 -8.85
C ARG A 53 -13.30 -2.12 -8.49
N TYR A 54 -13.47 -0.83 -8.70
CA TYR A 54 -12.49 0.18 -8.29
C TYR A 54 -12.49 0.36 -6.78
N VAL A 55 -11.30 0.42 -6.19
CA VAL A 55 -11.11 0.58 -4.75
C VAL A 55 -11.22 2.06 -4.41
N LEU A 56 -12.45 2.51 -4.18
CA LEU A 56 -12.71 3.89 -3.76
C LEU A 56 -12.32 4.02 -2.28
N ARG A 57 -11.07 4.40 -2.02
CA ARG A 57 -10.64 4.80 -0.68
C ARG A 57 -11.44 6.05 -0.31
N GLN A 58 -12.52 5.88 0.45
CA GLN A 58 -13.19 7.00 1.09
C GLN A 58 -12.24 7.51 2.17
N SER A 59 -11.29 8.36 1.77
CA SER A 59 -10.58 9.20 2.71
C SER A 59 -11.64 10.09 3.33
N HIS A 60 -12.20 9.65 4.46
CA HIS A 60 -13.09 10.49 5.24
C HIS A 60 -12.22 11.65 5.77
N LEU A 61 -12.10 12.71 4.96
CA LEU A 61 -11.32 13.93 5.19
C LEU A 61 -11.74 14.68 6.47
N TRP A 62 -12.70 14.13 7.21
CA TRP A 62 -13.37 14.71 8.36
C TRP A 62 -13.19 13.92 9.66
N LEU A 63 -12.40 12.84 9.70
CA LEU A 63 -12.30 11.98 10.90
C LEU A 63 -11.26 12.43 11.96
N GLY A 64 -10.90 13.72 11.99
CA GLY A 64 -9.91 14.20 12.96
C GLY A 64 -9.83 15.71 13.20
N ARG A 65 -10.69 16.52 12.56
CA ARG A 65 -10.69 17.97 12.80
C ARG A 65 -11.72 18.36 13.86
N PRO A 66 -11.33 19.13 14.88
CA PRO A 66 -12.27 19.56 15.91
C PRO A 66 -13.31 20.49 15.29
N TRP A 67 -14.57 20.31 15.68
CA TRP A 67 -15.76 20.95 15.10
C TRP A 67 -15.63 22.48 14.91
N TRP A 68 -14.85 23.16 15.74
CA TRP A 68 -14.60 24.61 15.64
C TRP A 68 -13.91 25.04 14.34
N TRP A 69 -13.03 24.22 13.76
CA TRP A 69 -12.40 24.52 12.46
C TRP A 69 -13.42 24.57 11.32
N LEU A 70 -14.42 23.69 11.40
CA LEU A 70 -15.52 23.62 10.45
C LEU A 70 -16.36 24.90 10.51
N VAL A 71 -16.67 25.36 11.74
CA VAL A 71 -17.39 26.62 11.97
C VAL A 71 -16.58 27.82 11.47
N LEU A 72 -15.27 27.89 11.72
CA LEU A 72 -14.43 28.97 11.20
C LEU A 72 -14.38 29.00 9.67
N GLY A 73 -14.27 27.84 9.02
CA GLY A 73 -14.31 27.74 7.57
C GLY A 73 -15.62 28.28 6.98
N ILE A 74 -16.76 27.85 7.55
CA ILE A 74 -18.09 28.31 7.12
C ILE A 74 -18.25 29.82 7.37
N LEU A 75 -17.84 30.31 8.55
CA LEU A 75 -17.93 31.73 8.90
C LEU A 75 -17.14 32.61 7.93
N GLY A 76 -15.92 32.19 7.56
CA GLY A 76 -15.10 32.90 6.60
C GLY A 76 -15.73 32.97 5.21
N ILE A 77 -16.25 31.85 4.70
CA ILE A 77 -16.95 31.79 3.41
C ILE A 77 -18.22 32.66 3.42
N ALA A 78 -19.00 32.64 4.50
CA ALA A 78 -20.18 33.48 4.63
C ALA A 78 -19.84 34.98 4.61
N ALA A 79 -18.78 35.38 5.33
CA ALA A 79 -18.32 36.77 5.37
C ALA A 79 -17.86 37.28 4.00
N THR A 80 -17.12 36.46 3.23
CA THR A 80 -16.68 36.85 1.88
C THR A 80 -17.85 36.99 0.91
N ILE A 81 -18.83 36.10 0.96
CA ILE A 81 -20.05 36.20 0.14
C ILE A 81 -20.82 37.48 0.48
N LEU A 82 -21.01 37.79 1.76
CA LEU A 82 -21.72 39.00 2.19
C LEU A 82 -21.01 40.28 1.72
N ALA A 83 -19.67 40.32 1.81
CA ALA A 83 -18.89 41.46 1.35
C ALA A 83 -18.96 41.66 -0.18
N LEU A 84 -19.06 40.58 -0.96
CA LEU A 84 -19.24 40.66 -2.42
C LEU A 84 -20.68 41.03 -2.83
N SER A 85 -21.65 40.82 -1.94
CA SER A 85 -23.07 41.11 -2.18
C SER A 85 -23.50 42.53 -1.79
N LEU A 86 -22.62 43.29 -1.13
CA LEU A 86 -22.84 44.67 -0.66
C LEU A 86 -22.22 45.69 -1.61
#